data_AF-A0A5C0SD36-F1
#
_entry.id   AF-A0A5C0SD36-F1
#
_cell.length_a   1.000
_cell.length_b   1.000
_cell.length_c   1.000
_cell.angle_alpha   90.00
_cell.angle_beta   90.00
_cell.angle_gamma   90.00
#
_symmetry.space_group_name_H-M   'P 1'
#
loop_
_entity.id
_entity.type
_entity.pdbx_description
1 polymer ?
#
loop_
_entity_poly.entity_id
_entity_poly.type
_entity_poly.pdbx_seq_one_letter_code
_entity_poly.pdbx_strand_id
1 'polypeptide(L)' 'MAKQKIKVVVNIPDKEYASELKAKAMADIIAARISKLPYEQQILAYEKIERTYEQRGNER' A
#
# COMPACT_ATOMS: atom_id res chain seq x y z
N MET A 1 -23.49 6.36 13.98
CA MET A 1 -22.18 6.61 14.63
C MET A 1 -21.25 7.26 13.63
N ALA A 2 -20.80 8.49 13.87
CA ALA A 2 -19.87 9.19 12.98
C ALA A 2 -18.45 8.65 13.20
N LYS A 3 -17.76 8.24 12.11
CA LYS A 3 -16.35 7.81 12.18
C LYS A 3 -15.46 9.04 12.33
N GLN A 4 -14.83 9.22 13.49
CA GLN A 4 -13.86 10.29 13.72
C GLN A 4 -12.52 9.91 13.09
N LYS A 5 -11.96 10.76 12.23
CA LYS A 5 -10.65 10.53 11.60
C LYS A 5 -9.55 10.92 12.59
N ILE A 6 -8.77 9.95 13.06
CA ILE A 6 -7.59 10.17 13.90
C ILE A 6 -6.38 10.35 12.99
N LYS A 7 -5.63 11.45 13.16
CA LYS A 7 -4.37 11.71 12.45
C LYS A 7 -3.21 11.49 13.43
N VAL A 8 -2.38 10.49 13.17
CA VAL A 8 -1.17 10.20 13.96
C VAL A 8 0.05 10.66 13.16
N VAL A 9 0.95 11.42 13.80
CA VAL A 9 2.22 11.86 13.21
C VAL A 9 3.35 11.23 14.01
N VAL A 10 4.21 10.47 13.33
CA VAL A 10 5.38 9.83 13.92
C VAL A 10 6.62 10.51 13.33
N ASN A 11 7.49 11.04 14.20
CA ASN A 11 8.75 11.62 13.76
C ASN A 11 9.84 10.53 13.77
N ILE A 12 10.37 10.21 12.59
CA ILE A 12 11.46 9.26 12.41
C ILE A 12 12.61 10.04 11.78
N PRO A 13 13.74 10.24 12.49
CA PRO A 13 14.82 11.11 12.03
C PRO A 13 15.60 10.50 10.85
N ASP A 14 15.64 9.18 10.75
CA ASP A 14 16.25 8.47 9.63
C ASP A 14 15.24 8.37 8.45
N LYS A 15 15.60 9.01 7.34
CA LYS A 15 14.75 9.08 6.13
C LYS A 15 14.68 7.76 5.37
N GLU A 16 15.75 6.97 5.36
CA GLU A 16 15.77 5.68 4.67
C GLU A 16 14.92 4.69 5.45
N TYR A 17 15.15 4.59 6.75
CA TYR A 17 14.35 3.76 7.65
C TYR A 17 12.86 4.16 7.66
N ALA A 18 12.56 5.47 7.64
CA ALA A 18 11.17 5.94 7.52
C ALA A 18 10.52 5.54 6.19
N SER A 19 11.29 5.48 5.10
CA SER A 19 10.79 5.08 3.78
C SER A 19 10.53 3.58 3.74
N GLU A 20 11.42 2.76 4.30
CA GLU A 20 11.23 1.31 4.42
C GLU A 20 10.00 0.97 5.29
N LEU A 21 9.86 1.61 6.45
CA LEU A 21 8.69 1.42 7.31
C LEU A 21 7.38 1.78 6.61
N LYS A 22 7.37 2.88 5.84
CA LYS A 22 6.20 3.26 5.03
C LYS A 22 5.91 2.25 3.95
N ALA A 23 6.93 1.76 3.24
CA ALA A 23 6.77 0.75 2.21
C ALA A 23 6.18 -0.54 2.78
N LYS A 24 6.71 -1.00 3.92
CA LYS A 24 6.21 -2.18 4.63
C LYS A 24 4.76 -2.01 5.09
N ALA A 25 4.45 -0.91 5.77
CA ALA A 25 3.09 -0.63 6.23
C ALA A 25 2.09 -0.55 5.06
N MET A 26 2.50 0.04 3.93
CA MET A 26 1.66 0.10 2.73
C MET A 26 1.43 -1.29 2.13
N ALA A 27 2.47 -2.12 2.05
CA ALA A 27 2.35 -3.50 1.59
C ALA A 27 1.37 -4.32 2.47
N ASP A 28 1.48 -4.18 3.78
CA ASP A 28 0.59 -4.85 4.74
C ASP A 28 -0.88 -4.41 4.57
N ILE A 29 -1.12 -3.10 4.40
CA ILE A 29 -2.47 -2.56 4.16
C ILE A 29 -3.05 -3.10 2.85
N ILE A 30 -2.25 -3.14 1.78
CA ILE A 30 -2.67 -3.66 0.48
C ILE A 30 -3.01 -5.14 0.59
N ALA A 31 -2.13 -5.95 1.19
CA ALA A 31 -2.34 -7.38 1.38
C ALA A 31 -3.60 -7.67 2.21
N ALA A 32 -3.80 -6.95 3.32
CA ALA A 32 -4.98 -7.09 4.16
C ALA A 32 -6.29 -6.66 3.47
N ARG A 33 -6.21 -5.83 2.43
CA ARG A 33 -7.38 -5.44 1.63
C ARG A 33 -7.68 -6.45 0.53
N ILE A 34 -6.64 -6.98 -0.12
CA ILE A 34 -6.76 -7.99 -1.17
C ILE A 34 -7.25 -9.32 -0.58
N SER A 35 -6.76 -9.72 0.60
CA SER A 35 -7.15 -10.99 1.25
C SER A 35 -8.65 -11.13 1.52
N LYS A 36 -9.41 -10.03 1.49
CA LYS A 36 -10.87 -10.01 1.65
C LYS A 36 -11.63 -10.32 0.36
N LEU A 37 -10.94 -10.36 -0.78
CA LEU A 37 -11.53 -10.67 -2.08
C LEU A 37 -11.54 -12.19 -2.31
N PRO A 38 -12.44 -12.72 -3.16
CA PRO A 38 -12.35 -14.09 -3.66
C PRO A 38 -11.02 -14.35 -4.38
N TYR A 39 -10.50 -15.57 -4.33
CA TYR A 39 -9.17 -15.93 -4.84
C TYR A 39 -8.90 -15.44 -6.28
N GLU A 40 -9.85 -15.64 -7.20
CA GLU A 40 -9.74 -15.19 -8.59
C GLU A 40 -9.58 -13.66 -8.70
N GLN A 41 -10.23 -12.91 -7.83
CA GLN A 41 -10.12 -11.45 -7.77
C GLN A 41 -8.84 -10.98 -7.07
N GLN A 42 -8.24 -11.80 -6.22
CA GLN A 42 -6.95 -11.48 -5.60
C GLN A 42 -5.84 -11.42 -6.64
N ILE A 43 -5.81 -12.41 -7.54
CA ILE A 43 -4.84 -12.46 -8.66
C ILE A 43 -4.97 -11.21 -9.52
N LEU A 44 -6.19 -10.90 -9.97
CA LEU A 44 -6.46 -9.69 -10.77
C LEU A 44 -6.08 -8.39 -10.04
N ALA A 45 -6.26 -8.33 -8.72
CA ALA A 45 -5.87 -7.17 -7.93
C ALA A 45 -4.35 -6.99 -7.89
N TYR A 46 -3.58 -8.08 -7.75
CA TYR A 46 -2.12 -8.02 -7.80
C TYR A 46 -1.60 -7.66 -9.19
N GLU A 47 -2.11 -8.29 -10.25
CA GLU A 47 -1.74 -7.96 -11.65
C GLU A 47 -1.99 -6.48 -11.98
N LYS A 48 -3.12 -5.93 -11.52
CA LYS A 48 -3.44 -4.51 -11.73
C LYS A 48 -2.44 -3.59 -11.03
N ILE A 49 -1.99 -3.95 -9.83
CA ILE A 49 -1.00 -3.18 -9.08
C ILE A 49 0.32 -3.19 -9.85
N GLU A 50 0.80 -4.37 -10.26
CA GLU A 50 2.05 -4.54 -11.00
C GLU A 50 2.06 -3.73 -12.31
N ARG A 51 1.01 -3.85 -13.13
CA ARG A 51 0.88 -3.08 -14.37
C ARG A 51 0.88 -1.56 -14.15
N THR A 52 0.30 -1.09 -13.04
CA THR A 52 0.30 0.35 -12.71
C THR A 52 1.71 0.85 -12.37
N TYR A 53 2.54 0.01 -11.75
CA TYR A 53 3.94 0.34 -11.47
C TYR A 53 4.80 0.35 -12.74
N GLU A 54 4.61 -0.61 -13.63
CA GLU A 54 5.32 -0.65 -14.92
C GLU A 54 5.01 0.58 -15.79
N GLN A 55 3.75 0.98 -15.87
CA GLN A 55 3.34 2.16 -16.65
C GLN A 55 3.98 3.45 -16.12
N ARG A 56 4.00 3.65 -14.80
CA ARG A 56 4.63 4.82 -14.18
C ARG A 56 6.15 4.80 -14.24
N GLY A 57 6.76 3.62 -14.34
CA GLY A 57 8.19 3.45 -14.54
C GLY A 57 8.63 3.85 -15.95
N ASN A 58 7.78 3.59 -16.96
CA ASN A 58 8.04 3.94 -18.36
C ASN A 58 7.72 5.41 -18.71
N GLU A 59 7.07 6.15 -17.82
CA GLU A 59 6.76 7.59 -17.96
C GLU A 59 7.84 8.51 -17.33
N ARG A 60 8.93 7.95 -16.82
CA ARG A 60 10.08 8.67 -16.24
C ARG A 60 11.28 8.61 -17.16
#